data_AF-A0A1C7NPE4-F1
#
_entry.id   AF-A0A1C7NPE4-F1
#
_cell.length_a   1.000
_cell.length_b   1.000
_cell.length_c   1.000
_cell.angle_alpha   90.00
_cell.angle_beta   90.00
_cell.angle_gamma   90.00
#
_symmetry.space_group_name_H-M   'P 1'
#
loop_
_entity.id
_entity.type
_entity.pdbx_description
1 polymer ?
#
loop_
_entity_poly.entity_id
_entity_poly.type
_entity_poly.pdbx_seq_one_letter_code
_entity_poly.pdbx_strand_id
1 'polypeptide(L)'
;MKQYLTKNGCPPYIRRVAGKVVLETFDPVSNQYKLTIIAKHEPSDAYQARKKALSSKQKQLWCTDIRFHELMFPHGLDIQVEPHEMIQFQVTTKGHKCLKLFTTEQAMDGKQISLTMSPLSPKKSRDAHSYCYNGELFPPTPSVKPAASSINVSNTTTHSEKADKETKDEQLVEPTIQENTRKEMTENPVQVPKGYVLVPENPSTRNNMVIITDELSFNGQQLSVMFLAMVLCYYMGKLTSCHCPV
;
A
#
# COMPACT_ATOMS: atom_id res chain seq x y z
N MET A 1 -25.90 1.78 12.68
CA MET A 1 -24.55 1.82 12.07
C MET A 1 -24.57 1.55 10.56
N LYS A 2 -25.16 0.44 10.09
CA LYS A 2 -25.21 0.08 8.66
C LYS A 2 -25.78 1.19 7.75
N GLN A 3 -26.90 1.81 8.12
CA GLN A 3 -27.51 2.91 7.36
C GLN A 3 -26.59 4.14 7.21
N TYR A 4 -25.81 4.47 8.25
CA TYR A 4 -24.86 5.59 8.19
C TYR A 4 -23.74 5.31 7.19
N LEU A 5 -23.16 4.10 7.22
CA LEU A 5 -22.09 3.71 6.29
C LEU A 5 -22.59 3.61 4.84
N THR A 6 -23.84 3.17 4.64
CA THR A 6 -24.44 3.18 3.30
C THR A 6 -24.67 4.59 2.76
N LYS A 7 -25.04 5.54 3.63
CA LYS A 7 -25.34 6.93 3.23
C LYS A 7 -24.07 7.79 3.06
N ASN A 8 -23.13 7.66 3.99
CA ASN A 8 -21.96 8.55 4.09
C ASN A 8 -20.65 7.87 3.64
N GLY A 9 -20.64 6.54 3.51
CA GLY A 9 -19.44 5.75 3.29
C GLY A 9 -18.69 5.43 4.58
N CYS A 10 -17.59 4.69 4.42
CA CYS A 10 -16.66 4.40 5.52
C CYS A 10 -15.62 5.53 5.64
N PRO A 11 -15.34 6.02 6.87
CA PRO A 11 -14.22 6.94 7.10
C PRO A 11 -12.89 6.34 6.63
N PRO A 12 -11.90 7.18 6.29
CA PRO A 12 -10.57 6.68 5.97
C PRO A 12 -9.96 5.89 7.12
N TYR A 13 -9.19 4.86 6.80
CA TYR A 13 -8.48 4.06 7.80
C TYR A 13 -7.17 3.47 7.25
N ILE A 14 -6.24 3.21 8.17
CA ILE A 14 -4.95 2.59 7.87
C ILE A 14 -5.14 1.08 7.71
N ARG A 15 -4.87 0.55 6.52
CA ARG A 15 -4.83 -0.90 6.27
C ARG A 15 -3.46 -1.48 6.64
N ARG A 16 -2.39 -0.75 6.34
CA ARG A 16 -0.99 -1.09 6.67
C ARG A 16 -0.21 0.18 6.94
N VAL A 17 0.78 0.11 7.82
CA VAL A 17 1.66 1.24 8.15
C VAL A 17 3.12 0.82 8.02
N ALA A 18 3.91 1.63 7.32
CA ALA A 18 5.36 1.53 7.24
C ALA A 18 6.00 2.40 8.34
N GLY A 19 5.79 2.03 9.60
CA GLY A 19 6.21 2.83 10.74
C GLY A 19 5.33 2.67 11.96
N LYS A 20 5.31 3.69 12.81
CA LYS A 20 4.48 3.77 14.02
C LYS A 20 3.49 4.92 13.90
N VAL A 21 2.22 4.65 14.16
CA VAL A 21 1.20 5.71 14.23
C VAL A 21 1.35 6.47 15.53
N VAL A 22 1.43 7.81 15.44
CA VAL A 22 1.49 8.74 16.57
C VAL A 22 0.12 9.35 16.82
N LEU A 23 -0.56 9.78 15.75
CA LEU A 23 -1.87 10.41 15.81
C LEU A 23 -2.71 9.98 14.62
N GLU A 24 -3.97 9.64 14.86
CA GLU A 24 -4.97 9.40 13.83
C GLU A 24 -6.28 10.06 14.29
N THR A 25 -6.80 10.97 13.47
CA THR A 25 -8.04 11.70 13.79
C THR A 25 -8.89 11.88 12.54
N PHE A 26 -10.19 11.77 12.70
CA PHE A 26 -11.18 12.06 11.65
C PHE A 26 -12.22 13.04 12.17
N ASP A 27 -12.40 14.15 11.46
CA ASP A 27 -13.48 15.10 11.72
C ASP A 27 -14.67 14.81 10.79
N PRO A 28 -15.81 14.32 11.33
CA PRO A 28 -16.98 13.99 10.51
C PRO A 28 -17.72 15.22 9.98
N VAL A 29 -17.44 16.42 10.49
CA VAL A 29 -18.08 17.66 10.02
C VAL A 29 -17.41 18.16 8.74
N SER A 30 -16.07 18.18 8.72
CA SER A 30 -15.29 18.60 7.55
C SER A 30 -14.88 17.46 6.63
N ASN A 31 -15.14 16.19 7.01
CA ASN A 31 -14.60 14.99 6.37
C ASN A 31 -13.07 15.01 6.24
N GLN A 32 -12.39 15.66 7.18
CA GLN A 32 -10.94 15.77 7.20
C GLN A 32 -10.34 14.61 8.02
N TYR A 33 -9.41 13.90 7.41
CA TYR A 33 -8.63 12.85 8.06
C TYR A 33 -7.19 13.32 8.23
N LYS A 34 -6.64 13.20 9.44
CA LYS A 34 -5.25 13.53 9.75
C LYS A 34 -4.55 12.32 10.32
N LEU A 35 -3.32 12.12 9.85
CA LEU A 35 -2.44 11.04 10.27
C LEU A 35 -1.04 11.59 10.52
N THR A 36 -0.48 11.25 11.66
CA THR A 36 0.94 11.47 11.97
C THR A 36 1.59 10.12 12.25
N ILE A 37 2.69 9.84 11.55
CA ILE A 37 3.46 8.61 11.75
C ILE A 37 4.94 8.94 12.00
N ILE A 38 5.62 8.07 12.75
CA ILE A 38 7.07 7.96 12.73
C ILE A 38 7.39 6.92 11.67
N ALA A 39 8.00 7.35 10.57
CA ALA A 39 8.25 6.53 9.41
C ALA A 39 9.30 5.46 9.72
N LYS A 40 9.14 4.30 9.07
CA LYS A 40 10.17 3.29 8.99
C LYS A 40 10.48 3.05 7.53
N HIS A 41 11.69 3.36 7.08
CA HIS A 41 12.05 3.31 5.66
C HIS A 41 12.01 1.88 5.12
N GLU A 42 12.53 0.92 5.89
CA GLU A 42 12.60 -0.49 5.51
C GLU A 42 11.92 -1.42 6.51
N PRO A 43 11.36 -2.55 6.05
CA PRO A 43 10.88 -3.58 6.95
C PRO A 43 12.04 -4.18 7.78
N SER A 44 11.75 -4.59 9.02
CA SER A 44 12.70 -5.35 9.85
C SER A 44 13.12 -6.68 9.18
N ASP A 45 14.31 -7.18 9.49
CA ASP A 45 14.83 -8.46 8.97
C ASP A 45 13.88 -9.64 9.17
N ALA A 46 13.25 -9.75 10.35
CA ALA A 46 12.26 -10.79 10.62
C ALA A 46 11.05 -10.72 9.67
N TYR A 47 10.60 -9.50 9.32
CA TYR A 47 9.56 -9.29 8.32
C TYR A 47 10.06 -9.66 6.92
N GLN A 48 11.27 -9.26 6.57
CA GLN A 48 11.88 -9.59 5.28
C GLN A 48 12.04 -11.10 5.09
N ALA A 49 12.52 -11.82 6.10
CA ALA A 49 12.70 -13.27 6.10
C ALA A 49 11.36 -14.00 5.85
N ARG A 50 10.30 -13.61 6.55
CA ARG A 50 8.95 -14.17 6.33
C ARG A 50 8.44 -13.90 4.91
N LYS A 51 8.71 -12.72 4.36
CA LYS A 51 8.23 -12.34 3.03
C LYS A 51 9.01 -13.02 1.91
N LYS A 52 10.33 -13.21 2.07
CA LYS A 52 11.18 -13.98 1.15
C LYS A 52 10.67 -15.41 0.98
N ALA A 53 10.11 -16.01 2.04
CA ALA A 53 9.52 -17.34 1.99
C ALA A 53 8.16 -17.40 1.26
N LEU A 54 7.47 -16.27 1.05
CA LEU A 54 6.06 -16.26 0.68
C LEU A 54 5.76 -16.08 -0.81
N SER A 55 6.66 -15.54 -1.65
CA SER A 55 6.52 -15.56 -3.13
C SER A 55 7.50 -14.64 -3.87
N SER A 56 8.08 -15.18 -4.95
CA SER A 56 8.82 -14.48 -6.01
C SER A 56 7.94 -13.73 -7.03
N LYS A 57 6.61 -13.85 -6.96
CA LYS A 57 5.65 -13.30 -7.94
C LYS A 57 4.97 -11.98 -7.52
N GLN A 58 4.97 -11.59 -6.25
CA GLN A 58 4.45 -10.29 -5.83
C GLN A 58 5.27 -9.70 -4.67
N LYS A 59 6.32 -8.95 -5.02
CA LYS A 59 7.06 -8.12 -4.07
C LYS A 59 6.15 -6.96 -3.65
N GLN A 60 5.23 -7.18 -2.71
CA GLN A 60 4.45 -6.09 -2.13
C GLN A 60 5.43 -5.05 -1.57
N LEU A 61 5.35 -3.82 -2.04
CA LEU A 61 6.23 -2.75 -1.60
C LEU A 61 5.92 -2.38 -0.14
N TRP A 62 6.95 -2.09 0.64
CA TRP A 62 6.83 -1.61 2.02
C TRP A 62 6.30 -0.17 1.99
N CYS A 63 5.09 0.05 2.50
CA CYS A 63 4.40 1.33 2.44
C CYS A 63 3.31 1.45 3.49
N THR A 64 2.88 2.69 3.72
CA THR A 64 1.64 2.98 4.43
C THR A 64 0.50 2.97 3.41
N ASP A 65 -0.51 2.13 3.64
CA ASP A 65 -1.68 1.90 2.77
C ASP A 65 -2.94 2.36 3.53
N ILE A 66 -3.57 3.42 3.02
CA ILE A 66 -4.76 4.04 3.61
C ILE A 66 -5.92 3.82 2.65
N ARG A 67 -7.04 3.33 3.16
CA ARG A 67 -8.26 3.11 2.40
C ARG A 67 -9.23 4.23 2.68
N PHE A 68 -9.97 4.63 1.64
CA PHE A 68 -11.01 5.63 1.77
C PHE A 68 -12.21 5.27 0.90
N HIS A 69 -13.37 5.84 1.24
CA HIS A 69 -14.60 5.61 0.50
C HIS A 69 -14.93 6.80 -0.41
N GLU A 70 -15.48 6.53 -1.59
CA GLU A 70 -15.87 7.54 -2.57
C GLU A 70 -16.87 8.55 -2.02
N LEU A 71 -17.88 8.07 -1.29
CA LEU A 71 -18.92 8.92 -0.71
C LEU A 71 -18.37 9.97 0.29
N MET A 72 -17.19 9.75 0.88
CA MET A 72 -16.54 10.74 1.75
C MET A 72 -15.84 11.84 0.95
N PHE A 73 -15.44 11.55 -0.30
CA PHE A 73 -14.68 12.42 -1.19
C PHE A 73 -15.30 12.45 -2.59
N PRO A 74 -16.57 12.91 -2.72
CA PRO A 74 -17.34 12.79 -3.95
C PRO A 74 -16.80 13.63 -5.11
N HIS A 75 -15.95 14.62 -4.82
CA HIS A 75 -15.35 15.52 -5.80
C HIS A 75 -13.85 15.32 -5.94
N GLY A 76 -13.34 14.22 -5.38
CA GLY A 76 -11.92 13.95 -5.31
C GLY A 76 -11.31 14.31 -3.96
N LEU A 77 -10.01 14.10 -3.87
CA LEU A 77 -9.27 14.08 -2.62
C LEU A 77 -8.17 15.14 -2.64
N ASP A 78 -8.12 16.02 -1.64
CA ASP A 78 -7.01 16.94 -1.42
C ASP A 78 -6.06 16.36 -0.36
N ILE A 79 -4.79 16.20 -0.73
CA ILE A 79 -3.76 15.51 0.04
C ILE A 79 -2.66 16.52 0.35
N GLN A 80 -2.39 16.72 1.64
CA GLN A 80 -1.31 17.57 2.14
C GLN A 80 -0.36 16.76 3.00
N VAL A 81 0.94 16.82 2.71
CA VAL A 81 1.94 15.97 3.35
C VAL A 81 3.20 16.76 3.67
N GLU A 82 3.72 16.54 4.88
CA GLU A 82 4.97 17.13 5.35
C GLU A 82 5.85 16.07 6.05
N PRO A 83 7.15 15.99 5.74
CA PRO A 83 7.86 16.68 4.64
C PRO A 83 7.51 16.06 3.27
N HIS A 84 7.51 16.86 2.20
CA HIS A 84 7.05 16.40 0.88
C HIS A 84 8.16 15.89 -0.06
N GLU A 85 9.41 16.32 0.14
CA GLU A 85 10.53 16.08 -0.78
C GLU A 85 11.00 14.60 -0.79
N MET A 86 10.79 13.86 0.31
CA MET A 86 11.27 12.48 0.49
C MET A 86 10.13 11.46 0.54
N ILE A 87 8.97 11.82 -0.01
CA ILE A 87 7.77 11.00 0.01
C ILE A 87 7.20 10.88 -1.40
N GLN A 88 6.90 9.65 -1.79
CA GLN A 88 6.20 9.33 -3.03
C GLN A 88 4.80 8.81 -2.73
N PHE A 89 3.83 9.26 -3.53
CA PHE A 89 2.44 8.81 -3.44
C PHE A 89 2.01 8.01 -4.65
N GLN A 90 1.15 7.03 -4.38
CA GLN A 90 0.34 6.38 -5.38
C GLN A 90 -1.12 6.40 -4.93
N VAL A 91 -1.95 7.14 -5.65
CA VAL A 91 -3.40 7.19 -5.42
C VAL A 91 -4.06 6.29 -6.45
N THR A 92 -4.80 5.29 -5.99
CA THR A 92 -5.66 4.47 -6.85
C THR A 92 -7.10 4.89 -6.59
N THR A 93 -7.75 5.46 -7.59
CA THR A 93 -9.15 5.91 -7.50
C THR A 93 -10.12 4.96 -8.21
N LYS A 94 -9.62 3.95 -8.92
CA LYS A 94 -10.42 2.91 -9.60
C LYS A 94 -10.53 1.67 -8.71
N GLY A 95 -11.76 1.16 -8.53
CA GLY A 95 -12.02 0.00 -7.66
C GLY A 95 -11.80 0.33 -6.18
N HIS A 96 -10.89 -0.39 -5.52
CA HIS A 96 -10.58 -0.14 -4.11
C HIS A 96 -9.78 1.15 -3.93
N LYS A 97 -10.49 2.25 -3.65
CA LYS A 97 -9.87 3.55 -3.43
C LYS A 97 -8.84 3.50 -2.30
N CYS A 98 -7.59 3.79 -2.65
CA CYS A 98 -6.47 3.71 -1.72
C CYS A 98 -5.40 4.75 -2.01
N LEU A 99 -4.74 5.16 -0.94
CA LEU A 99 -3.57 6.01 -0.93
C LEU A 99 -2.40 5.19 -0.40
N LYS A 100 -1.33 5.07 -1.19
CA LYS A 100 -0.08 4.47 -0.74
C LYS A 100 0.98 5.55 -0.61
N LEU A 101 1.67 5.54 0.53
CA LEU A 101 2.75 6.43 0.89
C LEU A 101 4.04 5.63 1.01
N PHE A 102 5.05 6.04 0.25
CA PHE A 102 6.40 5.47 0.26
C PHE A 102 7.40 6.54 0.70
N THR A 103 8.33 6.17 1.56
CA THR A 103 9.54 6.96 1.79
C THR A 103 10.55 6.64 0.70
N THR A 104 11.18 7.65 0.10
CA THR A 104 12.16 7.47 -0.99
C THR A 104 13.58 7.31 -0.48
N GLU A 105 13.90 7.84 0.70
CA GLU A 105 15.25 7.88 1.25
C GLU A 105 15.34 7.28 2.66
N GLN A 106 16.49 6.67 2.98
CA GLN A 106 16.77 6.12 4.30
C GLN A 106 16.82 7.19 5.39
N ALA A 107 17.10 8.44 5.04
CA ALA A 107 17.08 9.58 5.96
C ALA A 107 15.71 9.83 6.61
N MET A 108 14.63 9.27 6.04
CA MET A 108 13.29 9.32 6.61
C MET A 108 13.06 8.31 7.74
N ASP A 109 13.96 7.36 7.99
CA ASP A 109 13.79 6.39 9.07
C ASP A 109 13.76 7.11 10.44
N GLY A 110 12.71 6.84 11.21
CA GLY A 110 12.48 7.51 12.49
C GLY A 110 11.99 8.97 12.40
N LYS A 111 11.81 9.53 11.19
CA LYS A 111 11.28 10.89 11.01
C LYS A 111 9.77 10.92 11.08
N GLN A 112 9.23 12.04 11.54
CA GLN A 112 7.80 12.26 11.59
C GLN A 112 7.27 12.67 10.21
N ILE A 113 6.16 12.06 9.80
CA ILE A 113 5.40 12.41 8.61
C ILE A 113 3.99 12.80 9.05
N SER A 114 3.54 13.97 8.61
CA SER A 114 2.17 14.45 8.79
C SER A 114 1.44 14.38 7.45
N LEU A 115 0.28 13.74 7.44
CA LEU A 115 -0.61 13.59 6.29
C LEU A 115 -1.98 14.16 6.67
N THR A 116 -2.54 14.98 5.79
CA THR A 116 -3.93 15.44 5.84
C THR A 116 -4.64 15.08 4.54
N MET A 117 -5.82 14.50 4.67
CA MET A 117 -6.73 14.15 3.58
C MET A 117 -8.03 14.93 3.79
N SER A 118 -8.50 15.64 2.77
CA SER A 118 -9.75 16.41 2.84
C SER A 118 -10.52 16.37 1.51
N PRO A 119 -11.83 16.67 1.51
CA PRO A 119 -12.59 16.75 0.27
C PRO A 119 -12.09 17.86 -0.63
N LEU A 120 -11.85 17.52 -1.89
CA LEU A 120 -11.52 18.53 -2.89
C LEU A 120 -12.74 19.44 -3.11
N SER A 121 -12.48 20.75 -3.23
CA SER A 121 -13.56 21.72 -3.47
C SER A 121 -14.26 21.45 -4.81
N PRO A 122 -15.60 21.51 -4.89
CA PRO A 122 -16.36 21.25 -6.12
C PRO A 122 -16.05 22.25 -7.26
N LYS A 123 -15.40 23.38 -6.94
CA LYS A 123 -14.90 24.35 -7.91
C LYS A 123 -13.65 23.86 -8.66
N LYS A 124 -12.84 22.99 -8.05
CA LYS A 124 -11.58 22.47 -8.60
C LYS A 124 -11.79 21.20 -9.42
N SER A 125 -12.69 20.33 -8.99
CA SER A 125 -13.08 19.14 -9.76
C SER A 125 -14.52 18.75 -9.48
N ARG A 126 -15.15 18.11 -10.47
CA ARG A 126 -16.46 17.45 -10.33
C ARG A 126 -16.32 15.93 -10.32
N ASP A 127 -15.11 15.41 -10.48
CA ASP A 127 -14.83 13.98 -10.64
C ASP A 127 -14.26 13.39 -9.34
N ALA A 128 -14.88 12.32 -8.86
CA ALA A 128 -14.48 11.56 -7.67
C ALA A 128 -13.14 10.80 -7.85
N HIS A 129 -12.57 10.81 -9.06
CA HIS A 129 -11.27 10.25 -9.37
C HIS A 129 -10.12 11.26 -9.40
N SER A 130 -10.43 12.56 -9.26
CA SER A 130 -9.42 13.61 -9.18
C SER A 130 -8.77 13.65 -7.79
N TYR A 131 -7.51 14.06 -7.72
CA TYR A 131 -6.86 14.36 -6.45
C TYR A 131 -5.91 15.55 -6.57
N CYS A 132 -5.76 16.32 -5.50
CA CYS A 132 -4.71 17.32 -5.35
C CYS A 132 -3.62 16.78 -4.43
N TYR A 133 -2.35 16.99 -4.80
CA TYR A 133 -1.20 16.71 -3.94
C TYR A 133 -0.44 18.01 -3.70
N ASN A 134 -0.40 18.47 -2.45
CA ASN A 134 0.26 19.71 -2.04
C ASN A 134 -0.09 20.92 -2.94
N GLY A 135 -1.34 20.99 -3.41
CA GLY A 135 -1.85 22.06 -4.27
C GLY A 135 -1.87 21.76 -5.77
N GLU A 136 -1.19 20.72 -6.24
CA GLU A 136 -1.16 20.31 -7.66
C GLU A 136 -2.26 19.30 -7.98
N LEU A 137 -3.06 19.52 -9.04
CA LEU A 137 -4.20 18.67 -9.41
C LEU A 137 -3.80 17.54 -10.37
N PHE A 138 -4.29 16.33 -10.12
CA PHE A 138 -4.04 15.12 -10.89
C PHE A 138 -5.35 14.32 -11.17
N PRO A 139 -5.51 13.76 -12.39
CA PRO A 139 -4.73 14.07 -13.59
C PRO A 139 -4.89 15.55 -13.95
N PRO A 140 -3.86 16.20 -14.53
CA PRO A 140 -3.96 17.60 -14.92
C PRO A 140 -5.14 17.75 -15.90
N THR A 141 -6.05 18.67 -15.58
CA THR A 141 -7.18 18.96 -16.47
C THR A 141 -6.64 19.29 -17.87
N PRO A 142 -7.19 18.70 -18.95
CA PRO A 142 -6.80 19.08 -20.30
C PRO A 142 -7.11 20.56 -20.46
N SER A 143 -6.06 21.39 -20.52
CA SER A 143 -6.16 22.80 -20.83
C SER A 143 -6.97 22.95 -22.12
N VAL A 144 -8.20 23.43 -22.01
CA VAL A 144 -8.97 23.91 -23.15
C VAL A 144 -8.20 25.12 -23.67
N LYS A 145 -7.38 24.91 -24.72
CA LYS A 145 -6.66 25.97 -25.41
C LYS A 145 -7.68 27.01 -25.91
N PRO A 146 -7.57 28.29 -25.54
CA PRO A 146 -8.19 29.35 -26.31
C PRO A 146 -7.52 29.40 -27.69
N ALA A 147 -8.34 29.64 -28.71
CA ALA A 147 -7.95 29.65 -30.11
C ALA A 147 -6.77 30.60 -30.41
N ALA A 148 -5.82 30.06 -31.17
CA ALA A 148 -4.90 30.68 -32.12
C ALA A 148 -4.64 32.21 -32.02
N SER A 149 -3.43 32.55 -31.57
CA SER A 149 -2.67 33.68 -32.12
C SER A 149 -1.35 33.15 -32.65
N SER A 150 -1.21 33.17 -33.97
CA SER A 150 -0.08 32.75 -34.78
C SER A 150 1.10 33.73 -34.69
N ILE A 151 2.30 33.27 -34.32
CA ILE A 151 3.58 33.86 -34.75
C ILE A 151 4.64 32.74 -34.94
N ASN A 152 4.84 32.42 -36.22
CA ASN A 152 6.10 32.26 -36.98
C ASN A 152 7.44 31.78 -36.35
N VAL A 153 7.95 30.71 -36.98
CA VAL A 153 9.29 30.58 -37.63
C VAL A 153 10.54 30.46 -36.75
N SER A 154 11.19 29.27 -36.77
CA SER A 154 12.52 29.03 -37.39
C SER A 154 13.06 27.61 -37.12
N ASN A 155 13.60 27.00 -38.17
CA ASN A 155 14.22 25.67 -38.26
C ASN A 155 15.64 25.64 -37.66
N THR A 156 16.15 24.46 -37.23
CA THR A 156 17.42 23.84 -37.70
C THR A 156 17.77 22.48 -37.03
N THR A 157 17.80 21.42 -37.85
CA THR A 157 18.84 20.39 -38.11
C THR A 157 20.15 20.44 -37.24
N THR A 158 20.93 19.41 -36.87
CA THR A 158 21.18 17.99 -37.29
C THR A 158 22.21 17.31 -36.33
N HIS A 159 22.31 15.95 -36.33
CA HIS A 159 23.49 15.06 -36.09
C HIS A 159 24.21 15.09 -34.70
N SER A 160 24.96 14.09 -34.21
CA SER A 160 25.19 12.64 -34.38
C SER A 160 26.35 12.28 -33.40
N GLU A 161 26.64 10.98 -33.21
CA GLU A 161 27.85 10.36 -32.61
C GLU A 161 27.93 10.27 -31.06
N LYS A 162 28.04 9.10 -30.39
CA LYS A 162 28.86 7.85 -30.46
C LYS A 162 30.20 7.89 -29.68
N ALA A 163 30.45 6.75 -29.02
CA ALA A 163 31.70 6.21 -28.45
C ALA A 163 32.24 6.88 -27.17
N ASP A 164 32.91 6.23 -26.22
CA ASP A 164 33.21 4.84 -25.85
C ASP A 164 33.93 4.91 -24.47
N LYS A 165 33.90 3.82 -23.68
CA LYS A 165 35.05 3.19 -22.95
C LYS A 165 34.81 2.66 -21.53
N GLU A 166 34.88 1.33 -21.48
CA GLU A 166 35.53 0.38 -20.55
C GLU A 166 36.23 0.78 -19.23
N THR A 167 35.81 0.06 -18.18
CA THR A 167 36.53 -1.01 -17.41
C THR A 167 37.86 -0.77 -16.67
N LYS A 168 37.85 -1.04 -15.34
CA LYS A 168 38.77 -1.91 -14.53
C LYS A 168 38.50 -1.69 -13.02
N ASP A 169 38.10 -2.67 -12.21
CA ASP A 169 38.80 -3.83 -11.58
C ASP A 169 39.52 -3.54 -10.25
N GLU A 170 39.24 -4.44 -9.29
CA GLU A 170 39.93 -4.77 -8.01
C GLU A 170 40.03 -3.65 -6.94
N GLN A 171 39.89 -3.88 -5.62
CA GLN A 171 40.34 -5.05 -4.86
C GLN A 171 39.68 -5.15 -3.46
N LEU A 172 39.60 -6.41 -3.02
CA LEU A 172 39.20 -6.97 -1.73
C LEU A 172 40.18 -6.60 -0.59
N VAL A 173 39.70 -6.08 0.55
CA VAL A 173 40.42 -6.15 1.84
C VAL A 173 39.43 -6.32 3.00
N GLU A 174 39.58 -7.44 3.69
CA GLU A 174 39.00 -7.82 4.98
C GLU A 174 39.77 -7.15 6.14
N PRO A 175 39.10 -6.84 7.27
CA PRO A 175 39.72 -7.25 8.53
C PRO A 175 38.74 -7.78 9.58
N THR A 176 39.04 -8.99 10.02
CA THR A 176 39.29 -9.44 11.40
C THR A 176 38.48 -8.85 12.57
N ILE A 177 37.79 -9.78 13.22
CA ILE A 177 37.08 -9.80 14.50
C ILE A 177 37.88 -9.19 15.67
N GLN A 178 37.21 -8.36 16.48
CA GLN A 178 37.48 -8.31 17.93
C GLN A 178 36.17 -8.31 18.74
N GLU A 179 36.09 -9.34 19.57
CA GLU A 179 35.11 -9.64 20.61
C GLU A 179 35.42 -8.80 21.86
N ASN A 180 34.43 -8.07 22.41
CA ASN A 180 34.60 -7.52 23.76
C ASN A 180 33.26 -7.33 24.52
N THR A 181 33.00 -8.31 25.38
CA THR A 181 32.53 -8.20 26.78
C THR A 181 31.63 -7.02 27.23
N ARG A 182 30.34 -7.36 27.39
CA ARG A 182 29.42 -7.12 28.52
C ARG A 182 29.73 -5.92 29.45
N LYS A 183 28.84 -4.92 29.44
CA LYS A 183 28.43 -4.20 30.65
C LYS A 183 26.92 -4.19 30.80
N GLU A 184 26.52 -4.93 31.83
CA GLU A 184 25.20 -5.01 32.45
C GLU A 184 24.83 -3.62 32.99
N MET A 185 23.69 -3.07 32.58
CA MET A 185 23.13 -1.88 33.22
C MET A 185 21.69 -2.18 33.62
N THR A 186 21.48 -2.02 34.92
CA THR A 186 20.35 -2.39 35.74
C THR A 186 19.03 -1.81 35.23
N GLU A 187 18.11 -2.68 34.81
CA GLU A 187 16.73 -2.32 34.51
C GLU A 187 15.95 -2.12 35.82
N ASN A 188 15.42 -0.91 36.02
CA ASN A 188 14.38 -0.66 37.01
C ASN A 188 13.06 -1.29 36.51
N PRO A 189 12.40 -2.18 37.26
CA PRO A 189 11.12 -2.74 36.84
C PRO A 189 10.04 -1.67 36.91
N VAL A 190 9.56 -1.23 35.74
CA VAL A 190 8.34 -0.42 35.62
C VAL A 190 7.17 -1.26 36.14
N GLN A 191 6.66 -0.89 37.31
CA GLN A 191 5.46 -1.50 37.89
C GLN A 191 4.23 -1.09 37.06
N VAL A 192 3.77 -2.00 36.21
CA VAL A 192 2.52 -1.84 35.47
C VAL A 192 1.34 -2.13 36.42
N PRO A 193 0.34 -1.23 36.54
CA PRO A 193 -0.83 -1.44 37.39
C PRO A 193 -1.61 -2.71 37.01
N LYS A 194 -1.96 -3.52 38.03
CA LYS A 194 -2.80 -4.71 37.90
C LYS A 194 -4.23 -4.31 37.49
N GLY A 195 -4.51 -4.34 36.18
CA GLY A 195 -5.85 -4.00 35.68
C GLY A 195 -6.15 -4.33 34.22
N TYR A 196 -5.14 -4.63 33.39
CA TYR A 196 -5.37 -5.05 32.00
C TYR A 196 -5.00 -6.51 31.84
N VAL A 197 -5.96 -7.39 32.14
CA VAL A 197 -5.92 -8.77 31.63
C VAL A 197 -6.31 -8.67 30.15
N LEU A 198 -5.32 -8.60 29.28
CA LEU A 198 -5.52 -8.96 27.87
C LEU A 198 -5.94 -10.43 27.88
N VAL A 199 -7.23 -10.67 27.65
CA VAL A 199 -7.76 -12.00 27.37
C VAL A 199 -6.86 -12.61 26.29
N PRO A 200 -6.28 -13.81 26.50
CA PRO A 200 -5.61 -14.52 25.45
C PRO A 200 -6.67 -14.92 24.42
N GLU A 201 -6.80 -14.16 23.34
CA GLU A 201 -7.56 -14.62 22.19
C GLU A 201 -6.70 -15.69 21.50
N ASN A 202 -7.08 -16.95 21.72
CA ASN A 202 -6.52 -18.16 21.13
C ASN A 202 -6.05 -17.94 19.68
N PRO A 203 -4.76 -18.14 19.35
CA PRO A 203 -4.30 -18.16 17.95
C PRO A 203 -4.55 -19.54 17.29
N SER A 204 -5.68 -20.18 17.59
CA SER A 204 -5.86 -21.62 17.35
C SER A 204 -7.29 -22.02 17.02
N THR A 205 -7.99 -21.31 16.13
CA THR A 205 -9.19 -21.87 15.49
C THR A 205 -9.21 -21.60 13.99
N ARG A 206 -8.49 -22.51 13.30
CA ARG A 206 -8.70 -23.02 11.94
C ARG A 206 -9.79 -22.31 11.12
N ASN A 207 -9.36 -21.58 10.10
CA ASN A 207 -9.94 -21.67 8.75
C ASN A 207 -8.82 -21.41 7.75
N ASN A 208 -8.42 -22.44 7.02
CA ASN A 208 -7.41 -22.37 5.95
C ASN A 208 -8.01 -21.57 4.79
N MET A 209 -7.97 -20.24 4.87
CA MET A 209 -8.43 -19.37 3.79
C MET A 209 -7.33 -19.30 2.72
N VAL A 210 -7.66 -19.76 1.51
CA VAL A 210 -6.75 -19.68 0.36
C VAL A 210 -7.25 -18.53 -0.52
N ILE A 211 -6.44 -17.48 -0.64
CA ILE A 211 -6.76 -16.30 -1.46
C ILE A 211 -6.15 -16.54 -2.84
N ILE A 212 -6.99 -16.80 -3.85
CA ILE A 212 -6.56 -17.15 -5.21
C ILE A 212 -6.58 -15.92 -6.14
N THR A 213 -7.37 -14.89 -5.84
CA THR A 213 -7.42 -13.59 -6.56
C THR A 213 -8.19 -12.53 -5.75
N ASP A 214 -8.02 -11.24 -6.07
CA ASP A 214 -8.43 -10.07 -5.24
C ASP A 214 -9.95 -9.93 -4.98
N GLU A 215 -10.81 -10.78 -5.59
CA GLU A 215 -12.26 -10.75 -5.39
C GLU A 215 -12.91 -12.10 -4.99
N LEU A 216 -12.13 -13.17 -4.79
CA LEU A 216 -12.68 -14.48 -4.41
C LEU A 216 -11.86 -15.11 -3.28
N SER A 217 -12.36 -15.00 -2.05
CA SER A 217 -11.85 -15.75 -0.89
C SER A 217 -12.70 -17.01 -0.69
N PHE A 218 -12.10 -18.19 -0.89
CA PHE A 218 -12.74 -19.46 -0.56
C PHE A 218 -12.20 -19.99 0.76
N ASN A 219 -13.10 -20.56 1.58
CA ASN A 219 -12.65 -21.40 2.68
C ASN A 219 -11.99 -22.64 2.07
N GLY A 220 -10.80 -23.04 2.53
CA GLY A 220 -10.07 -24.19 1.99
C GLY A 220 -10.89 -25.49 2.01
N GLN A 221 -11.84 -25.62 2.94
CA GLN A 221 -12.81 -26.72 2.92
C GLN A 221 -13.74 -26.69 1.70
N GLN A 222 -14.26 -25.51 1.34
CA GLN A 222 -15.10 -25.34 0.14
C GLN A 222 -14.31 -25.63 -1.14
N LEU A 223 -13.06 -25.17 -1.20
CA LEU A 223 -12.17 -25.43 -2.33
C LEU A 223 -11.90 -26.94 -2.49
N SER A 224 -11.64 -27.64 -1.38
CA SER A 224 -11.42 -29.10 -1.39
C SER A 224 -12.64 -29.86 -1.89
N VAL A 225 -13.85 -29.46 -1.52
CA VAL A 225 -15.08 -30.10 -1.99
C VAL A 225 -15.29 -29.87 -3.49
N MET A 226 -15.01 -28.67 -4.01
CA MET A 226 -15.07 -28.41 -5.46
C MET A 226 -14.10 -29.29 -6.24
N PHE A 227 -12.84 -29.40 -5.81
CA PHE A 227 -11.86 -30.25 -6.48
C PHE A 227 -12.25 -31.72 -6.45
N LEU A 228 -12.73 -32.22 -5.31
CA LEU A 228 -13.18 -33.61 -5.20
C LEU A 228 -14.37 -33.87 -6.13
N ALA A 229 -15.35 -32.97 -6.19
CA ALA A 229 -16.49 -33.08 -7.09
C ALA A 229 -16.05 -33.09 -8.57
N MET A 230 -15.13 -32.21 -8.97
CA MET A 230 -14.59 -32.20 -10.34
C MET A 230 -13.93 -33.53 -10.72
N VAL A 231 -13.10 -34.09 -9.82
CA VAL A 231 -12.44 -35.38 -10.05
C VAL A 231 -13.47 -36.51 -10.13
N LEU A 232 -14.44 -36.57 -9.21
CA LEU A 232 -15.49 -37.59 -9.25
C LEU A 232 -16.32 -37.53 -10.52
N CYS A 233 -16.72 -36.34 -10.97
CA CYS A 233 -17.44 -36.15 -12.24
C CYS A 233 -16.61 -36.60 -13.45
N TYR A 234 -15.30 -36.32 -13.45
CA TYR A 234 -14.40 -36.75 -14.53
C TYR A 234 -14.33 -38.27 -14.65
N TYR A 235 -14.19 -38.99 -13.53
CA TYR A 235 -14.12 -40.45 -13.53
C TYR A 235 -15.48 -41.12 -13.77
N MET A 236 -16.58 -40.55 -13.25
CA MET A 236 -17.93 -41.03 -13.53
C MET A 236 -18.23 -40.99 -15.03
N GLY A 237 -17.90 -39.88 -15.71
CA GLY A 237 -18.08 -39.77 -17.16
C GLY A 237 -17.26 -40.77 -17.96
N LYS A 238 -16.04 -41.08 -17.52
CA LYS A 238 -15.18 -42.13 -18.10
C LYS A 238 -15.75 -43.54 -17.89
N LEU A 239 -16.35 -43.83 -16.74
CA LEU A 239 -16.91 -45.16 -16.44
C LEU A 239 -18.24 -45.40 -17.17
N THR A 240 -19.10 -44.39 -17.31
CA THR A 240 -20.35 -44.52 -18.06
C THR A 240 -20.15 -44.59 -19.57
N SER A 241 -19.06 -44.04 -20.12
CA SER A 241 -18.76 -44.07 -21.55
C SER A 241 -18.20 -45.41 -22.05
N CYS A 242 -17.88 -46.35 -21.15
CA CYS A 242 -17.34 -47.67 -21.52
C CYS A 242 -18.35 -48.81 -21.39
N HIS A 243 -19.62 -48.52 -21.12
CA HIS A 243 -20.68 -49.53 -21.08
C HIS A 243 -21.46 -49.57 -22.40
N CYS A 244 -20.80 -50.00 -23.48
CA CYS A 244 -21.49 -50.52 -24.64
C CYS A 244 -21.73 -52.02 -24.39
N PRO A 245 -22.98 -52.48 -24.15
CA PRO A 245 -23.28 -53.89 -24.22
C PRO A 245 -23.19 -54.30 -25.70
N VAL A 246 -22.39 -55.33 -25.97
CA VAL A 246 -22.37 -56.07 -27.25
C VAL A 246 -23.64 -56.90 -27.36
#